data_AF-A0A957ZL79-F1
#
_entry.id   AF-A0A957ZL79-F1
#
_cell.length_a   1.000
_cell.length_b   1.000
_cell.length_c   1.000
_cell.angle_alpha   90.00
_cell.angle_beta   90.00
_cell.angle_gamma   90.00
#
_symmetry.space_group_name_H-M   'P 1'
#
loop_
_entity.id
_entity.type
_entity.pdbx_description
1 polymer ?
#
loop_
_entity_poly.entity_id
_entity_poly.type
_entity_poly.pdbx_seq_one_letter_code
_entity_poly.pdbx_strand_id
1 'polypeptide(L)'
;GVTPVVPFAPAHSADLARHVVDGLRGREASIRKQAAAVLLPKHGIIVAGLDLWAAIDALERIDWNAWCILSQSAMPAATIPYEIG
;
A
#
# COMPACT_ATOMS: atom_id res chain seq x y z
N GLY A 1 6.01 -0.53 7.49
CA GLY A 1 6.57 0.51 6.60
C GLY A 1 5.44 1.33 6.01
N VAL A 2 5.73 2.34 5.18
CA VAL A 2 4.70 3.16 4.51
C VAL A 2 4.53 2.72 3.07
N THR A 3 3.29 2.45 2.65
CA THR A 3 2.95 2.19 1.25
C THR A 3 2.93 3.52 0.49
N PRO A 4 3.80 3.74 -0.51
CA PRO A 4 3.89 5.01 -1.21
C PRO A 4 2.67 5.23 -2.12
N VAL A 5 2.30 6.49 -2.30
CA VAL A 5 1.31 6.91 -3.30
C VAL A 5 2.05 7.38 -4.54
N VAL A 6 1.70 6.84 -5.71
CA VAL A 6 2.30 7.27 -6.98
C VAL A 6 1.59 8.51 -7.53
N PRO A 7 2.21 9.29 -8.44
CA PRO A 7 1.52 10.41 -9.08
C PRO A 7 0.27 9.95 -9.85
N PHE A 8 -0.75 10.81 -9.85
CA PHE A 8 -1.98 10.55 -10.60
C PHE A 8 -1.70 10.43 -12.10
N ALA A 9 -2.33 9.44 -12.73
CA ALA A 9 -2.44 9.30 -14.17
C ALA A 9 -3.79 8.64 -14.52
N PRO A 10 -4.37 8.91 -15.70
CA PRO A 10 -5.62 8.26 -16.12
C PRO A 10 -5.53 6.74 -16.09
N ALA A 11 -6.65 6.08 -15.79
CA ALA A 11 -6.74 4.62 -15.86
C ALA A 11 -6.37 4.11 -17.26
N HIS A 12 -5.73 2.94 -17.33
CA HIS A 12 -5.29 2.31 -18.58
C HIS A 12 -4.32 3.16 -19.42
N SER A 13 -3.61 4.11 -18.82
CA SER A 13 -2.60 4.93 -19.51
C SER A 13 -1.19 4.35 -19.36
N ALA A 14 -0.33 4.64 -20.34
CA ALA A 14 1.10 4.34 -20.27
C ALA A 14 1.81 5.10 -19.13
N ASP A 15 1.31 6.29 -18.76
CA ASP A 15 1.83 7.06 -17.63
C ASP A 15 1.58 6.34 -16.30
N LEU A 16 0.37 5.80 -16.12
CA LEU A 16 0.06 5.03 -14.91
C LEU A 16 0.98 3.82 -14.76
N ALA A 17 1.21 3.08 -15.85
CA ALA A 17 2.13 1.94 -15.85
C ALA A 17 3.55 2.37 -15.46
N ARG A 18 4.05 3.49 -16.00
CA ARG A 18 5.37 4.04 -15.66
C ARG A 18 5.46 4.42 -14.18
N HIS A 19 4.47 5.14 -13.66
CA HIS A 19 4.41 5.55 -12.26
C HIS A 19 4.41 4.34 -11.31
N VAL A 20 3.67 3.27 -11.65
CA VAL A 20 3.64 2.04 -10.86
C VAL A 20 5.01 1.36 -10.84
N VAL A 21 5.64 1.19 -12.01
CA VAL A 21 6.98 0.58 -12.11
C VAL A 21 8.00 1.39 -11.31
N ASP A 22 8.03 2.71 -11.51
CA ASP A 22 8.98 3.59 -10.81
C ASP A 22 8.76 3.60 -9.29
N GLY A 23 7.52 3.51 -8.82
CA GLY A 23 7.20 3.37 -7.39
C GLY A 23 7.62 2.04 -6.76
N LEU A 24 7.85 1.01 -7.59
CA LEU A 24 8.31 -0.32 -7.15
C LEU A 24 9.82 -0.54 -7.36
N ARG A 25 10.50 0.29 -8.16
CA ARG A 25 11.95 0.19 -8.40
C ARG A 25 12.72 0.22 -7.08
N GLY A 26 13.75 -0.62 -6.98
CA GLY A 26 14.59 -0.75 -5.78
C GLY A 26 13.97 -1.61 -4.67
N ARG A 27 12.76 -2.14 -4.85
CA ARG A 27 12.07 -3.03 -3.90
C ARG A 27 12.13 -4.50 -4.31
N GLU A 28 12.92 -4.86 -5.30
CA GLU A 28 12.97 -6.19 -5.90
C GLU A 28 13.38 -7.27 -4.88
N ALA A 29 14.29 -6.94 -3.96
CA ALA A 29 14.67 -7.85 -2.88
C ALA A 29 13.52 -8.12 -1.90
N SER A 30 12.67 -7.13 -1.63
CA SER A 30 11.48 -7.29 -0.78
C SER A 30 10.35 -8.02 -1.49
N ILE A 31 10.13 -7.73 -2.79
CA ILE A 31 9.12 -8.41 -3.62
C ILE A 31 9.35 -9.93 -3.61
N ARG A 32 10.62 -10.37 -3.67
CA ARG A 32 11.00 -11.78 -3.60
C ARG A 32 10.77 -12.45 -2.23
N LYS A 33 10.44 -11.68 -1.18
CA LYS A 33 10.26 -12.19 0.20
C LYS A 33 8.85 -12.01 0.76
N GLN A 34 8.26 -10.82 0.61
CA GLN A 34 7.03 -10.42 1.33
C GLN A 34 6.13 -9.45 0.54
N ALA A 35 6.31 -9.40 -0.79
CA ALA A 35 5.66 -8.45 -1.70
C ALA A 35 6.00 -6.96 -1.46
N ALA A 36 5.61 -6.12 -2.40
CA ALA A 36 5.64 -4.66 -2.31
C ALA A 36 4.41 -4.08 -3.00
N ALA A 37 3.94 -2.93 -2.52
CA ALA A 37 2.75 -2.29 -3.06
C ALA A 37 2.95 -0.78 -3.28
N VAL A 38 2.10 -0.22 -4.13
CA VAL A 38 1.94 1.21 -4.38
C VAL A 38 0.44 1.56 -4.42
N LEU A 39 0.09 2.73 -3.89
CA LEU A 39 -1.27 3.28 -3.95
C LEU A 39 -1.43 4.17 -5.18
N LEU A 40 -2.54 4.01 -5.89
CA LEU A 40 -2.92 4.75 -7.09
C LEU A 40 -4.02 5.75 -6.71
N PRO A 41 -3.75 7.06 -6.69
CA PRO A 41 -4.72 8.04 -6.23
C PRO A 41 -5.99 8.01 -7.10
N LYS A 42 -7.16 7.93 -6.46
CA LYS A 42 -8.49 7.82 -7.09
C LYS A 42 -8.70 6.53 -7.91
N HIS A 43 -7.95 5.47 -7.62
CA HIS A 43 -8.07 4.20 -8.33
C HIS A 43 -8.03 3.00 -7.38
N GLY A 44 -6.93 2.80 -6.66
CA GLY A 44 -6.76 1.61 -5.83
C GLY A 44 -5.31 1.33 -5.48
N ILE A 45 -4.91 0.08 -5.56
CA ILE A 45 -3.58 -0.42 -5.18
C ILE A 45 -3.06 -1.38 -6.25
N ILE A 46 -1.74 -1.39 -6.45
CA ILE A 46 -1.05 -2.46 -7.18
C ILE A 46 -0.05 -3.12 -6.23
N VAL A 47 -0.07 -4.46 -6.21
CA VAL A 47 0.79 -5.30 -5.38
C VAL A 47 1.60 -6.22 -6.27
N ALA A 48 2.91 -6.25 -6.06
CA ALA A 48 3.84 -7.17 -6.72
C ALA A 48 4.45 -8.11 -5.68
N GLY A 49 4.25 -9.41 -5.87
CA GLY A 49 4.78 -10.48 -5.00
C GLY A 49 5.56 -11.52 -5.79
N LEU A 50 6.22 -12.43 -5.07
CA LEU A 50 6.88 -13.61 -5.65
C LEU A 50 5.89 -14.48 -6.43
N ASP A 51 4.69 -14.64 -5.86
CA ASP A 51 3.57 -15.37 -6.42
C ASP A 51 2.25 -14.70 -6.00
N LEU A 52 1.14 -15.28 -6.45
CA LEU A 52 -0.19 -14.76 -6.16
C LEU A 52 -0.53 -14.82 -4.67
N TRP A 53 -0.05 -15.83 -3.93
CA TRP A 53 -0.34 -15.98 -2.50
C TRP A 53 0.36 -14.91 -1.66
N ALA A 54 1.62 -14.64 -1.95
CA ALA A 54 2.37 -13.56 -1.31
C ALA A 54 1.76 -12.18 -1.61
N ALA A 55 1.26 -11.99 -2.83
CA ALA A 55 0.57 -10.74 -3.20
C ALA A 55 -0.77 -10.58 -2.47
N ILE A 56 -1.57 -11.64 -2.35
CA ILE A 56 -2.87 -11.61 -1.65
C ILE A 56 -2.70 -11.44 -0.14
N ASP A 57 -1.76 -12.16 0.51
CA ASP A 57 -1.49 -11.98 1.95
C ASP A 57 -1.09 -10.53 2.25
N ALA A 58 -0.21 -9.94 1.43
CA ALA A 58 0.17 -8.54 1.59
C ALA A 58 -1.00 -7.58 1.34
N LEU A 59 -1.83 -7.84 0.32
CA LEU A 59 -3.00 -7.02 0.00
C LEU A 59 -3.98 -6.95 1.17
N GLU A 60 -4.38 -8.11 1.72
CA GLU A 60 -5.34 -8.15 2.83
C GLU A 60 -4.80 -7.43 4.08
N ARG A 61 -3.51 -7.61 4.39
CA ARG A 61 -2.87 -6.91 5.51
C ARG A 61 -2.86 -5.39 5.32
N ILE A 62 -2.59 -4.92 4.10
CA ILE A 62 -2.59 -3.50 3.78
C ILE A 62 -4.00 -2.93 3.87
N ASP A 63 -5.00 -3.63 3.30
CA ASP A 63 -6.40 -3.20 3.32
C ASP A 63 -6.95 -3.12 4.76
N TRP A 64 -6.68 -4.16 5.56
CA TRP A 64 -7.09 -4.18 6.96
C TRP A 64 -6.42 -3.06 7.78
N ASN A 65 -5.13 -2.82 7.56
CA ASN A 65 -4.43 -1.74 8.24
C ASN A 65 -4.96 -0.35 7.82
N ALA A 66 -5.27 -0.16 6.54
CA ALA A 66 -5.90 1.06 6.05
C ALA A 66 -7.27 1.28 6.71
N TRP A 67 -8.10 0.23 6.81
CA TRP A 67 -9.36 0.29 7.55
C TRP A 67 -9.16 0.69 9.00
N CYS A 68 -8.22 0.08 9.71
CA CYS A 68 -7.93 0.42 11.11
C CYS A 68 -7.54 1.89 11.28
N ILE A 69 -6.64 2.41 10.43
CA ILE A 69 -6.20 3.81 10.46
C ILE A 69 -7.36 4.76 10.19
N LEU A 70 -8.16 4.49 9.16
CA LEU A 70 -9.31 5.32 8.79
C LEU A 70 -10.38 5.29 9.89
N SER A 71 -10.70 4.10 10.42
CA SER A 71 -11.66 3.94 11.51
C SER A 71 -11.21 4.66 12.78
N GLN A 72 -9.92 4.58 13.12
CA GLN A 72 -9.36 5.31 14.25
C GLN A 72 -9.51 6.83 14.07
N SER A 73 -9.32 7.34 12.86
CA SER A 73 -9.49 8.78 12.57
C SER A 73 -10.94 9.26 12.71
N ALA A 74 -11.92 8.36 12.59
CA ALA A 74 -13.34 8.67 12.73
C ALA A 74 -13.84 8.56 14.20
N MET A 75 -13.04 7.96 15.08
CA MET A 75 -13.39 7.83 16.50
C MET A 75 -12.95 9.07 17.30
N PRO A 76 -13.59 9.36 18.45
CA PRO A 76 -13.08 10.35 19.40
C PRO A 76 -11.64 10.05 19.82
N ALA A 77 -10.88 11.09 20.16
CA ALA A 77 -9.53 10.93 20.68
C ALA A 77 -9.53 9.98 21.89
N ALA A 78 -8.55 9.07 21.93
CA ALA A 78 -8.41 8.13 23.03
C ALA A 78 -8.26 8.90 24.35
N THR A 79 -9.06 8.52 25.34
CA THR A 79 -9.03 9.11 26.68
C THR A 79 -7.88 8.60 27.52
N ILE A 80 -7.20 7.54 27.07
CA ILE A 80 -5.99 6.98 27.70
C ILE A 80 -4.83 7.15 26.70
N PRO A 81 -3.71 7.80 27.09
CA PRO A 81 -2.55 7.94 26.22
C PRO A 81 -1.96 6.58 25.83
N TYR A 82 -1.61 6.41 24.55
CA TYR A 82 -0.74 5.31 24.12
C TYR A 82 0.71 5.78 24.19
N GLU A 83 1.41 5.41 25.26
CA GLU A 83 2.84 5.68 25.38
C GLU A 83 3.64 4.62 24.63
N ILE A 84 4.53 5.05 23.74
CA ILE A 84 5.50 4.16 23.10
C ILE A 84 6.59 3.89 24.15
N GLY A 85 6.58 2.69 24.72
CA GLY A 85 7.66 2.20 25.59
C GLY A 85 8.94 1.92 24.81
#